data_AF-A0A2V8S8R0-F1
#
_entry.id   AF-A0A2V8S8R0-F1
#
_cell.length_a   1.000
_cell.length_b   1.000
_cell.length_c   1.000
_cell.angle_alpha   90.00
_cell.angle_beta   90.00
_cell.angle_gamma   90.00
#
_symmetry.space_group_name_H-M   'P 1'
#
loop_
_entity.id
_entity.type
_entity.pdbx_description
1 polymer ?
#
loop_
_entity_poly.entity_id
_entity_poly.type
_entity_poly.pdbx_seq_one_letter_code
_entity_poly.pdbx_strand_id
1 'polypeptide(L)' 'MAAIKLMWDAKRQIIWATTGFIVGTFFLYRDAFDENGNFSLSFFLFLELLLVLIITVMSYLYARKNRS' A
#
# COMPACT_ATOMS: atom_id res chain seq x y z
N MET A 1 -23.50 -16.81 -10.19
CA MET A 1 -23.16 -16.22 -8.86
C MET A 1 -21.64 -16.15 -8.57
N ALA A 2 -20.80 -17.07 -9.05
CA ALA A 2 -19.34 -17.05 -8.78
C ALA A 2 -18.58 -15.82 -9.33
N ALA A 3 -18.91 -15.35 -10.54
CA ALA A 3 -18.24 -14.21 -11.16
C ALA A 3 -18.41 -12.88 -10.40
N ILE A 4 -19.57 -12.67 -9.77
CA ILE A 4 -19.87 -11.46 -8.98
C ILE A 4 -19.00 -11.42 -7.71
N LYS A 5 -18.79 -12.59 -7.08
CA LYS A 5 -17.95 -12.74 -5.88
C LYS A 5 -16.49 -12.43 -6.19
N LEU A 6 -15.99 -12.96 -7.32
CA LEU A 6 -14.62 -12.77 -7.78
C LEU A 6 -14.33 -11.30 -8.14
N MET A 7 -15.28 -10.62 -8.80
CA MET A 7 -15.16 -9.19 -9.11
C MET A 7 -15.21 -8.32 -7.85
N TRP A 8 -16.04 -8.69 -6.87
CA TRP A 8 -16.13 -7.97 -5.59
C TRP A 8 -14.86 -8.11 -4.75
N ASP A 9 -14.26 -9.29 -4.71
CA ASP A 9 -12.99 -9.52 -4.01
C ASP A 9 -11.84 -8.72 -4.64
N ALA A 10 -11.76 -8.66 -5.98
CA ALA A 10 -10.78 -7.84 -6.69
C ALA A 10 -10.98 -6.34 -6.42
N LYS A 11 -12.23 -5.85 -6.46
CA LYS A 11 -12.55 -4.45 -6.10
C LYS A 11 -12.14 -4.13 -4.67
N ARG A 12 -12.46 -5.01 -3.72
CA ARG A 12 -12.10 -4.86 -2.31
C ARG A 12 -10.58 -4.82 -2.13
N GLN A 13 -9.84 -5.65 -2.84
CA GLN A 13 -8.38 -5.66 -2.80
C GLN A 13 -7.79 -4.33 -3.30
N ILE A 14 -8.33 -3.77 -4.39
CA ILE A 14 -7.92 -2.45 -4.90
C ILE A 14 -8.25 -1.36 -3.87
N ILE A 15 -9.43 -1.38 -3.26
CA ILE A 15 -9.82 -0.40 -2.23
C ILE A 15 -8.86 -0.44 -1.04
N TRP A 16 -8.49 -1.64 -0.56
CA TRP A 16 -7.53 -1.78 0.53
C TRP A 16 -6.12 -1.34 0.13
N ALA A 17 -5.68 -1.64 -1.08
CA ALA A 17 -4.38 -1.19 -1.59
C ALA A 17 -4.31 0.34 -1.70
N THR A 18 -5.32 0.96 -2.32
CA THR A 18 -5.40 2.42 -2.48
C THR A 18 -5.52 3.12 -1.13
N THR A 19 -6.36 2.62 -0.22
CA THR A 19 -6.49 3.19 1.14
C THR A 19 -5.19 3.07 1.91
N GLY A 20 -4.55 1.90 1.89
CA GLY A 20 -3.27 1.66 2.55
C GLY A 20 -2.15 2.53 1.99
N PHE A 21 -2.14 2.76 0.68
CA PHE A 21 -1.20 3.67 0.04
C PHE A 21 -1.41 5.12 0.49
N ILE A 22 -2.64 5.65 0.38
CA ILE A 22 -2.94 7.04 0.78
C ILE A 22 -2.63 7.29 2.26
N VAL A 23 -3.11 6.39 3.13
CA VAL A 23 -2.89 6.51 4.58
C VAL A 23 -1.41 6.37 4.89
N GLY A 24 -0.73 5.38 4.32
CA GLY A 24 0.70 5.18 4.49
C GLY A 24 1.49 6.41 4.06
N THR A 25 1.31 6.91 2.83
CA THR A 25 1.96 8.12 2.33
C THR A 25 1.74 9.33 3.25
N PHE A 26 0.56 9.48 3.84
CA PHE A 26 0.29 10.56 4.81
C PHE A 26 1.11 10.43 6.10
N PHE A 27 1.24 9.22 6.66
CA PHE A 27 2.11 8.98 7.81
C PHE A 27 3.59 9.16 7.48
N LEU A 28 4.03 8.61 6.34
CA LEU A 28 5.40 8.73 5.87
C LEU A 28 5.80 10.18 5.60
N TYR A 29 4.87 11.00 5.11
CA TYR A 29 5.10 12.43 4.94
C TYR A 29 5.41 13.12 6.29
N ARG A 30 4.72 12.74 7.38
CA ARG A 30 5.01 13.26 8.72
C ARG A 30 6.32 12.73 9.28
N ASP A 31 6.61 11.44 9.09
CA ASP A 31 7.87 10.82 9.56
C ASP A 31 9.10 11.33 8.79
N ALA A 32 8.90 11.85 7.58
CA ALA A 32 9.98 12.43 6.79
C ALA A 32 10.47 13.80 7.28
N PHE A 33 9.79 14.39 8.27
CA PHE A 33 10.29 15.56 8.98
C PHE A 33 11.24 15.12 10.09
N ASP A 34 12.47 15.58 10.00
CA ASP A 34 13.49 15.38 11.02
C ASP A 34 13.18 16.19 12.30
N GLU A 35 13.94 15.96 13.37
CA GLU A 35 13.81 16.63 14.68
C GLU A 35 13.91 18.16 14.59
N ASN A 36 14.60 18.64 13.55
CA ASN A 36 14.78 20.05 13.23
C ASN A 36 13.68 20.64 12.33
N GLY A 37 12.66 19.84 11.97
CA GLY A 37 11.59 20.22 11.04
C GLY A 37 11.99 20.23 9.56
N ASN A 38 13.17 19.70 9.22
CA ASN A 38 13.63 19.59 7.84
C ASN A 38 13.03 18.36 7.17
N PHE A 39 12.46 18.53 5.98
CA PHE A 39 11.91 17.43 5.19
C PHE A 39 13.02 16.72 4.41
N SER A 40 13.23 15.43 4.68
CA SER A 40 14.19 14.60 3.96
C SER A 40 13.51 13.82 2.84
N LEU A 41 13.64 14.34 1.61
CA LEU A 41 13.00 13.74 0.43
C LEU A 41 13.54 12.32 0.13
N SER A 42 14.83 12.08 0.33
CA SER A 42 15.43 10.74 0.14
C SER A 42 14.88 9.72 1.13
N PHE A 43 14.67 10.12 2.39
CA PHE A 43 14.11 9.26 3.41
C PHE A 43 12.62 8.98 3.15
N PHE A 44 11.86 10.00 2.76
CA PHE A 44 10.47 9.84 2.33
C PHE A 44 10.33 8.83 1.18
N LEU A 45 11.12 8.98 0.11
CA LEU A 45 11.09 8.06 -1.03
C LEU A 45 11.46 6.63 -0.64
N PHE A 46 12.43 6.45 0.27
CA PHE A 46 12.78 5.13 0.79
C PHE A 46 11.61 4.47 1.51
N LEU A 47 10.95 5.20 2.41
CA LEU A 47 9.79 4.70 3.13
C LEU A 47 8.60 4.43 2.20
N GLU A 48 8.37 5.31 1.22
CA GLU A 48 7.27 5.16 0.27
C GLU A 48 7.47 3.96 -0.65
N LEU A 49 8.71 3.71 -1.10
CA LEU A 49 9.06 2.49 -1.83
C LEU A 49 8.85 1.23 -0.97
N LEU A 50 9.21 1.27 0.31
CA LEU A 50 8.98 0.16 1.24
C LEU A 50 7.48 -0.13 1.38
N LEU A 51 6.66 0.91 1.53
CA LEU A 51 5.20 0.80 1.61
C LEU A 51 4.62 0.15 0.35
N VAL A 52 4.98 0.68 -0.83
CA VAL A 52 4.54 0.13 -2.12
C VAL A 52 4.97 -1.34 -2.27
N LEU A 53 6.19 -1.68 -1.84
CA LEU A 53 6.68 -3.05 -1.88
C LEU A 53 5.84 -3.97 -0.99
N ILE A 54 5.52 -3.56 0.25
CA ILE A 54 4.67 -4.34 1.16
C ILE A 54 3.27 -4.53 0.57
N ILE A 55 2.64 -3.47 0.08
CA ILE A 55 1.31 -3.53 -0.54
C ILE A 55 1.32 -4.48 -1.75
N THR A 56 2.36 -4.40 -2.58
CA THR A 56 2.54 -5.25 -3.77
C THR A 56 2.72 -6.71 -3.38
N VAL A 57 3.58 -7.00 -2.40
CA VAL A 57 3.83 -8.37 -1.90
C VAL A 57 2.56 -8.96 -1.29
N MET A 58 1.86 -8.22 -0.43
CA MET A 58 0.61 -8.68 0.18
C MET A 58 -0.46 -8.93 -0.88
N SER A 59 -0.56 -8.04 -1.87
CA SER A 59 -1.50 -8.22 -2.97
C SER A 59 -1.18 -9.43 -3.84
N TYR A 60 0.11 -9.67 -4.10
CA TYR A 60 0.59 -10.83 -4.84
C TYR A 60 0.33 -12.14 -4.07
N LEU A 61 0.60 -12.17 -2.76
CA LEU A 61 0.32 -13.33 -1.91
C LEU A 61 -1.17 -13.66 -1.86
N TYR A 62 -2.03 -12.65 -1.73
CA TYR A 62 -3.48 -12.83 -1.75
C TYR A 62 -3.96 -13.37 -3.10
N ALA A 63 -3.46 -12.80 -4.20
CA ALA A 63 -3.80 -13.24 -5.55
C ALA A 63 -3.31 -14.67 -5.83
N ARG A 64 -2.13 -15.05 -5.33
CA ARG A 64 -1.58 -16.40 -5.43
C ARG A 64 -2.44 -17.40 -4.67
N LYS A 65 -2.83 -17.08 -3.44
CA LYS A 65 -3.70 -17.94 -2.63
C LYS A 65 -5.07 -18.16 -3.28
N ASN A 66 -5.61 -17.17 -3.97
CA ASN A 66 -6.90 -17.26 -4.63
C ASN A 66 -6.86 -17.97 -6.00
N ARG A 67 -5.67 -18.35 -6.50
CA ARG A 67 -5.48 -19.16 -7.72
C ARG A 67 -5.23 -20.65 -7.46
N SER A 68 -4.99 -21.06 -6.21
CA SER A 68 -4.83 -22.47 -5.80
C SER A 68 -6.11 -23.00 -5.16
#